data_AF-A0A8K0FX07-F1
#
_entry.id   AF-A0A8K0FX07-F1
#
_cell.length_a   1.000
_cell.length_b   1.000
_cell.length_c   1.000
_cell.angle_alpha   90.00
_cell.angle_beta   90.00
_cell.angle_gamma   90.00
#
_symmetry.space_group_name_H-M   'P 1'
#
loop_
_entity.id
_entity.type
_entity.pdbx_description
1 polymer ?
#
loop_
_entity_poly.entity_id
_entity_poly.type
_entity_poly.pdbx_seq_one_letter_code
_entity_poly.pdbx_strand_id
1 'polypeptide(L)'
;MSKYAFVKEKWAQIRNVFVNASEKCLTELKTSNKKQWFHDESKNILQLRNEAKTKLLNNNTKESKREYDLVKKESRQICRRKQRQLWEDILDDIEYNFRNKEIRNFYEEVKESRSLYSADTTYYRNKNGRKIKYLGRVSRKTSRKE
;
A
#
# COMPACT_ATOMS: atom_id res chain seq x y z
N MET A 1 28.53 -38.36 22.58
CA MET A 1 28.08 -37.08 22.00
C MET A 1 26.70 -36.73 22.56
N SER A 2 26.53 -35.53 23.12
CA SER A 2 25.39 -35.16 23.96
C SER A 2 24.06 -35.13 23.17
N LYS A 3 23.03 -35.85 23.65
CA LYS A 3 21.68 -35.90 23.05
C LYS A 3 21.09 -34.51 22.76
N TYR A 4 21.49 -33.51 23.54
CA TYR A 4 21.09 -32.11 23.37
C TYR A 4 21.59 -31.47 22.06
N ALA A 5 22.77 -31.87 21.58
CA ALA A 5 23.32 -31.37 20.32
C ALA A 5 22.50 -31.87 19.12
N PHE A 6 22.11 -33.14 19.13
CA PHE A 6 21.29 -33.76 18.09
C PHE A 6 19.90 -33.14 17.99
N VAL A 7 19.24 -32.90 19.13
CA VAL A 7 17.92 -32.25 19.16
C VAL A 7 17.99 -30.82 18.60
N LYS A 8 19.04 -30.06 18.96
CA LYS A 8 19.25 -28.70 18.47
C LYS A 8 19.48 -28.67 16.95
N GLU A 9 20.22 -29.63 16.42
CA GLU A 9 20.47 -29.77 14.99
C GLU A 9 19.18 -30.08 14.22
N LYS A 10 18.34 -30.99 14.74
CA LYS A 10 17.05 -31.31 14.12
C LYS A 10 16.08 -30.13 14.12
N TRP A 11 16.04 -29.36 15.20
CA TRP A 11 15.24 -28.12 15.24
C TRP A 11 15.75 -27.06 14.26
N ALA A 12 17.07 -26.95 14.08
CA ALA A 12 17.65 -26.06 13.08
C ALA A 12 17.27 -26.50 11.65
N GLN A 13 17.31 -27.81 11.36
CA GLN A 13 16.87 -28.36 10.08
C GLN A 13 15.40 -28.07 9.80
N ILE A 14 14.50 -28.33 10.75
CA ILE A 14 13.06 -28.06 10.61
C ILE A 14 12.81 -26.56 10.37
N ARG A 15 13.47 -25.69 11.13
CA ARG A 15 13.37 -24.24 10.96
C ARG A 15 13.81 -23.81 9.55
N ASN A 16 14.94 -24.33 9.08
CA ASN A 16 15.46 -23.98 7.75
C ASN A 16 14.55 -24.47 6.63
N VAL A 17 14.00 -25.67 6.73
CA VAL A 17 13.03 -26.20 5.76
C VAL A 17 11.78 -25.31 5.74
N PHE A 18 11.28 -24.90 6.90
CA PHE A 18 10.11 -24.03 6.99
C PHE A 18 10.38 -22.64 6.41
N VAL A 19 11.53 -22.03 6.73
CA VAL A 19 11.93 -20.72 6.18
C VAL A 19 12.06 -20.80 4.66
N ASN A 20 12.78 -21.80 4.14
CA ASN A 20 12.96 -21.97 2.69
C ASN A 20 11.65 -22.25 1.96
N ALA A 21 10.76 -23.08 2.53
CA ALA A 21 9.43 -23.30 1.97
C ALA A 21 8.60 -22.00 2.00
N SER A 22 8.71 -21.23 3.08
CA SER A 22 8.01 -19.96 3.20
C SER A 22 8.53 -18.91 2.21
N GLU A 23 9.83 -18.80 1.98
CA GLU A 23 10.41 -17.87 1.01
C GLU A 23 10.04 -18.24 -0.44
N LYS A 24 9.98 -19.54 -0.74
CA LYS A 24 9.54 -20.04 -2.05
C LYS A 24 8.05 -19.81 -2.30
N CYS A 25 7.21 -19.96 -1.28
CA CYS A 25 5.76 -19.79 -1.39
C CYS A 25 5.31 -18.32 -1.22
N LEU A 26 6.06 -17.51 -0.48
CA LEU A 26 5.76 -16.12 -0.15
C LEU A 26 6.75 -15.23 -0.90
N THR A 27 6.42 -14.92 -2.14
CA THR A 27 7.20 -13.99 -2.94
C THR A 27 7.21 -12.60 -2.29
N GLU A 28 8.41 -12.01 -2.15
CA GLU A 28 8.53 -10.62 -1.71
C GLU A 28 7.88 -9.71 -2.75
N LEU A 29 6.74 -9.12 -2.38
CA LEU A 29 6.14 -8.07 -3.20
C LEU A 29 7.09 -6.88 -3.18
N LYS A 30 7.79 -6.64 -4.29
CA LYS A 30 8.36 -5.30 -4.56
C LYS A 30 7.18 -4.33 -4.49
N THR A 31 7.12 -3.53 -3.43
CA THR A 31 6.10 -2.50 -3.28
C THR A 31 6.31 -1.44 -4.35
N SER A 32 5.80 -1.67 -5.56
CA SER A 32 5.79 -0.72 -6.67
C SER A 32 4.64 0.29 -6.55
N ASN A 33 4.05 0.43 -5.37
CA ASN A 33 2.94 1.34 -5.13
C ASN A 33 3.45 2.60 -4.43
N LYS A 34 4.41 3.31 -5.05
CA LYS A 34 4.44 4.76 -4.84
C LYS A 34 3.19 5.27 -5.52
N LYS A 35 2.16 5.62 -4.73
CA LYS A 35 0.95 6.23 -5.27
C LYS A 35 1.40 7.42 -6.11
N GLN A 36 1.03 7.48 -7.38
CA GLN A 36 1.50 8.55 -8.27
C GLN A 36 1.24 9.94 -7.69
N TRP A 37 0.07 10.16 -7.08
CA TRP A 37 -0.26 11.44 -6.44
C TRP A 37 0.57 11.77 -5.18
N PHE A 38 1.31 10.80 -4.63
CA PHE A 38 2.08 10.94 -3.40
C PHE A 38 3.51 11.39 -3.69
N HIS A 39 3.65 12.67 -3.99
CA HIS A 39 4.92 13.36 -4.24
C HIS A 39 5.44 14.11 -2.99
N ASP A 40 6.47 14.92 -3.18
CA ASP A 40 7.19 15.66 -2.13
C ASP A 40 6.27 16.58 -1.30
N GLU A 41 5.30 17.25 -1.92
CA GLU A 41 4.34 18.10 -1.18
C GLU A 41 3.50 17.29 -0.18
N SER A 42 3.01 16.11 -0.60
CA SER A 42 2.24 15.20 0.28
C SER A 42 3.13 14.59 1.38
N LYS A 43 4.41 14.36 1.08
CA LYS A 43 5.38 13.86 2.05
C LYS A 43 5.72 14.92 3.10
N ASN A 44 5.98 16.15 2.68
CA ASN A 44 6.35 17.27 3.54
C ASN A 44 5.22 17.60 4.52
N ILE A 45 3.96 17.71 4.05
CA ILE A 45 2.84 18.02 4.94
C ILE A 45 2.53 16.87 5.93
N LEU A 46 2.80 15.62 5.55
CA LEU A 46 2.69 14.49 6.48
C LEU A 46 3.80 14.45 7.52
N GLN A 47 5.01 14.89 7.16
CA GLN A 47 6.10 15.07 8.13
C GLN A 47 5.74 16.16 9.15
N LEU A 48 5.28 17.32 8.69
CA LEU A 48 4.79 18.40 9.57
C LEU A 48 3.67 17.90 10.50
N ARG A 49 2.73 17.11 9.98
CA ARG A 49 1.67 16.51 10.80
C ARG A 49 2.22 15.56 11.87
N ASN A 50 3.24 14.78 11.52
CA ASN A 50 3.86 13.85 12.46
C ASN A 50 4.66 14.61 13.52
N GLU A 51 5.38 15.68 13.16
CA GLU A 51 6.06 16.56 14.10
C GLU A 51 5.08 17.21 15.08
N ALA A 52 3.98 17.79 14.58
CA ALA A 52 2.92 18.34 15.42
C ALA A 52 2.29 17.28 16.34
N LYS A 53 2.13 16.04 15.84
CA LYS A 53 1.66 14.91 16.66
C LYS A 53 2.66 14.58 17.78
N THR A 54 3.95 14.55 17.49
CA THR A 54 5.00 14.30 18.48
C THR A 54 5.00 15.41 19.53
N LYS A 55 4.88 16.69 19.13
CA LYS A 55 4.73 17.82 20.07
C LYS A 55 3.52 17.65 20.98
N LEU A 56 2.35 17.29 20.43
CA LEU A 56 1.13 17.03 21.21
C LEU A 56 1.28 15.87 22.20
N LEU A 57 1.97 14.80 21.80
CA LEU A 57 2.22 13.65 22.67
C LEU A 57 3.18 13.98 23.82
N ASN A 58 4.18 14.82 23.57
CA ASN A 58 5.14 15.25 24.59
C ASN A 58 4.51 16.29 25.54
N ASN A 59 3.82 17.29 24.99
CA ASN A 59 3.26 18.42 25.72
C ASN A 59 1.80 18.65 25.32
N ASN A 60 0.87 18.02 26.05
CA ASN A 60 -0.56 18.09 25.74
C ASN A 60 -1.21 19.39 26.24
N THR A 61 -0.87 20.50 25.60
CA THR A 61 -1.46 21.83 25.84
C THR A 61 -2.59 22.14 24.86
N LYS A 62 -3.46 23.11 25.19
CA LYS A 62 -4.50 23.59 24.26
C LYS A 62 -3.92 24.10 22.93
N GLU A 63 -2.74 24.71 22.98
CA GLU A 63 -2.03 25.22 21.80
C GLU A 63 -1.50 24.09 20.92
N SER A 64 -0.81 23.11 21.51
CA SER A 64 -0.31 21.94 20.76
C SER A 64 -1.44 21.15 20.09
N LYS A 65 -2.61 21.07 20.74
CA LYS A 65 -3.81 20.45 20.18
C LYS A 65 -4.35 21.23 18.98
N ARG A 66 -4.43 22.56 19.09
CA ARG A 66 -4.84 23.45 17.98
C ARG A 66 -3.86 23.35 16.80
N GLU A 67 -2.55 23.39 17.06
CA GLU A 67 -1.51 23.23 16.03
C GLU A 67 -1.67 21.91 15.29
N TYR A 68 -1.80 20.80 16.01
CA TYR A 68 -2.01 19.49 15.40
C TYR A 68 -3.30 19.40 14.58
N ASP A 69 -4.42 19.92 15.09
CA ASP A 69 -5.70 19.87 14.37
C ASP A 69 -5.67 20.71 13.08
N LEU A 70 -4.98 21.85 13.07
CA LEU A 70 -4.77 22.67 11.87
C LEU A 70 -3.96 21.90 10.82
N VAL A 71 -2.78 21.40 11.18
CA VAL A 71 -1.90 20.65 10.26
C VAL A 71 -2.57 19.35 9.79
N LYS A 72 -3.37 18.71 10.64
CA LYS A 72 -4.19 17.54 10.27
C LYS A 72 -5.25 17.88 9.23
N LYS A 73 -5.91 19.04 9.34
CA LYS A 73 -6.90 19.50 8.35
C LYS A 73 -6.21 19.81 7.02
N GLU A 74 -5.11 20.55 7.07
CA GLU A 74 -4.32 20.94 5.90
C GLU A 74 -3.74 19.73 5.16
N SER A 75 -3.09 18.81 5.88
CA SER A 75 -2.57 17.56 5.28
C SER A 75 -3.65 16.75 4.57
N ARG A 76 -4.87 16.69 5.12
CA ARG A 76 -6.00 16.02 4.45
C ARG A 76 -6.44 16.76 3.20
N GLN A 77 -6.49 18.08 3.24
CA GLN A 77 -6.87 18.92 2.11
C GLN A 77 -5.87 18.77 0.96
N ILE A 78 -4.57 18.87 1.24
CA ILE A 78 -3.51 18.74 0.23
C ILE A 78 -3.53 17.34 -0.39
N CYS A 79 -3.57 16.28 0.42
CA CYS A 79 -3.64 14.90 -0.10
C CYS A 79 -4.86 14.70 -1.02
N ARG A 80 -6.04 15.18 -0.60
CA ARG A 80 -7.27 15.06 -1.41
C ARG A 80 -7.19 15.87 -2.70
N ARG A 81 -6.64 17.08 -2.65
CA ARG A 81 -6.43 17.92 -3.83
C ARG A 81 -5.51 17.22 -4.82
N LYS A 82 -4.37 16.71 -4.38
CA LYS A 82 -3.42 15.98 -5.23
C LYS A 82 -4.00 14.71 -5.82
N GLN A 83 -4.77 13.98 -5.02
CA GLN A 83 -5.49 12.82 -5.52
C GLN A 83 -6.50 13.20 -6.61
N ARG A 84 -7.23 14.31 -6.45
CA ARG A 84 -8.15 14.82 -7.50
C ARG A 84 -7.41 15.26 -8.75
N GLN A 85 -6.31 16.00 -8.61
CA GLN A 85 -5.48 16.42 -9.73
C GLN A 85 -5.02 15.23 -10.57
N LEU A 86 -4.52 14.17 -9.93
CA LEU A 86 -4.16 12.95 -10.66
C LEU A 86 -5.35 12.33 -11.40
N TRP A 87 -6.55 12.35 -10.81
CA TRP A 87 -7.74 11.84 -11.51
C TRP A 87 -8.15 12.72 -12.69
N GLU A 88 -8.03 14.04 -12.55
CA GLU A 88 -8.26 15.00 -13.63
C GLU A 88 -7.25 14.75 -14.77
N ASP A 89 -5.95 14.63 -14.45
CA ASP A 89 -4.90 14.33 -15.43
C ASP A 89 -5.18 13.01 -16.19
N ILE A 90 -5.58 11.95 -15.48
CA ILE A 90 -5.94 10.66 -16.11
C ILE A 90 -7.16 10.81 -17.03
N LEU A 91 -8.15 11.61 -16.66
CA LEU A 91 -9.34 11.84 -17.50
C LEU A 91 -8.99 12.66 -18.75
N ASP A 92 -8.12 13.66 -18.60
CA ASP A 92 -7.63 14.47 -19.71
C ASP A 92 -6.83 13.60 -20.71
N ASP A 93 -6.00 12.68 -20.22
CA ASP A 93 -5.27 11.70 -21.05
C ASP A 93 -6.23 10.78 -21.83
N ILE A 94 -7.26 10.26 -21.16
CA ILE A 94 -8.31 9.44 -21.80
C ILE A 94 -9.03 10.25 -22.88
N GLU A 95 -9.40 11.50 -22.60
CA GLU A 95 -10.08 12.37 -23.56
C GLU A 95 -9.17 12.70 -24.76
N TYR A 96 -7.89 12.97 -24.50
CA TYR A 96 -6.89 13.19 -25.55
C TYR A 96 -6.77 11.98 -26.48
N ASN A 97 -6.66 10.77 -25.92
CA ASN A 97 -6.59 9.53 -26.70
C ASN A 97 -7.87 9.29 -27.54
N PHE A 98 -9.04 9.61 -26.99
CA PHE A 98 -10.29 9.55 -27.72
C PHE A 98 -10.33 10.52 -28.91
N ARG A 99 -9.96 11.79 -28.69
CA ARG A 99 -9.94 12.84 -29.73
C ARG A 99 -8.97 12.50 -30.86
N ASN A 100 -7.84 11.88 -30.55
CA ASN A 100 -6.82 11.48 -31.53
C ASN A 100 -7.09 10.14 -32.21
N LYS A 101 -8.21 9.47 -31.92
CA LYS A 101 -8.56 8.14 -32.44
C LYS A 101 -7.54 7.04 -32.08
N GLU A 102 -6.83 7.21 -30.96
CA GLU A 102 -5.96 6.18 -30.36
C GLU A 102 -6.81 5.17 -29.58
N ILE A 103 -7.65 4.42 -30.31
CA ILE A 103 -8.72 3.57 -29.75
C ILE A 103 -8.17 2.54 -28.75
N ARG A 104 -6.99 1.98 -29.04
CA ARG A 104 -6.37 0.99 -28.16
C ARG A 104 -6.01 1.57 -26.80
N ASN A 105 -5.29 2.70 -26.79
CA ASN A 105 -4.84 3.36 -25.57
C ASN A 105 -6.05 3.84 -24.74
N PHE A 106 -7.06 4.40 -25.40
CA PHE A 106 -8.32 4.78 -24.77
C PHE A 106 -8.96 3.62 -23.99
N TYR A 107 -9.15 2.45 -24.62
CA TYR A 107 -9.77 1.32 -23.94
C TYR A 107 -8.88 0.70 -22.85
N GLU A 108 -7.55 0.73 -23.02
CA GLU A 108 -6.60 0.29 -22.00
C GLU A 108 -6.67 1.19 -20.74
N GLU A 109 -6.64 2.51 -20.90
CA GLU A 109 -6.73 3.48 -19.80
C GLU A 109 -8.11 3.49 -19.11
N VAL A 110 -9.20 3.36 -19.86
CA VAL A 110 -10.56 3.20 -19.30
C VAL A 110 -10.67 1.91 -18.48
N LYS A 111 -10.01 0.84 -18.91
CA LYS A 111 -9.97 -0.42 -18.16
C LYS A 111 -9.14 -0.28 -16.89
N GLU A 112 -7.99 0.37 -16.95
CA GLU A 112 -7.10 0.60 -15.80
C GLU A 112 -7.76 1.50 -14.75
N SER A 113 -8.39 2.61 -15.16
CA SER A 113 -9.12 3.51 -14.26
C SER A 113 -10.30 2.83 -13.54
N ARG A 114 -10.96 1.84 -14.17
CA ARG A 114 -12.00 1.02 -13.54
C ARG A 114 -11.47 -0.08 -12.62
N SER A 115 -10.22 -0.50 -12.78
CA SER A 115 -9.64 -1.67 -12.10
C SER A 115 -9.34 -1.47 -10.60
N LEU A 116 -9.55 -0.26 -10.07
CA LEU A 116 -9.19 0.11 -8.69
C LEU A 116 -10.02 -0.58 -7.60
N TYR A 117 -11.06 -1.33 -7.98
CA TYR A 117 -11.78 -2.20 -7.05
C TYR A 117 -11.33 -3.65 -7.18
N SER A 118 -10.30 -4.03 -6.41
CA SER A 118 -9.89 -5.42 -6.20
C SER A 118 -10.23 -5.86 -4.78
N ALA A 119 -10.86 -7.02 -4.64
CA ALA A 119 -11.28 -7.62 -3.35
C ALA A 119 -10.16 -7.69 -2.30
N ASP A 120 -10.56 -7.63 -1.02
CA ASP A 120 -9.69 -7.63 0.15
C ASP A 120 -8.60 -8.69 0.06
N THR A 121 -7.35 -8.22 0.09
CA THR A 121 -6.17 -9.08 0.20
C THR A 121 -5.70 -9.08 1.65
N THR A 122 -5.62 -10.26 2.27
CA THR A 122 -5.08 -10.42 3.63
C THR A 122 -3.55 -10.29 3.62
N TYR A 123 -3.01 -9.40 4.45
CA TYR A 123 -1.57 -9.21 4.64
C TYR A 123 -1.13 -9.59 6.05
N TYR A 124 0.00 -10.28 6.18
CA TYR A 124 0.63 -10.63 7.47
C TYR A 124 1.91 -9.82 7.67
N ARG A 125 2.31 -9.53 8.92
CA ARG A 125 3.62 -8.91 9.21
C ARG A 125 4.63 -9.97 9.65
N ASN A 126 5.82 -9.95 9.05
CA ASN A 126 6.95 -10.75 9.52
C ASN A 126 7.60 -10.10 10.76
N LYS A 127 8.46 -10.84 11.46
CA LYS A 127 9.25 -10.43 12.63
C LYS A 127 10.06 -9.14 12.41
N ASN A 128 10.44 -8.87 11.15
CA ASN A 128 11.19 -7.65 10.76
C ASN A 128 10.26 -6.47 10.40
N GLY A 129 8.95 -6.57 10.67
CA GLY A 129 7.95 -5.52 10.39
C GLY A 129 7.49 -5.42 8.93
N ARG A 130 8.04 -6.23 8.02
CA ARG A 130 7.67 -6.26 6.59
C ARG A 130 6.33 -6.95 6.37
N LYS A 131 5.51 -6.44 5.44
CA LYS A 131 4.20 -7.00 5.07
C LYS A 131 4.35 -8.09 4.01
N ILE A 132 3.71 -9.23 4.22
CA ILE A 132 3.66 -10.40 3.33
C ILE A 132 2.21 -10.58 2.86
N LYS A 133 2.02 -10.77 1.55
CA LYS A 133 0.71 -11.05 0.95
C LYS A 133 0.43 -12.55 0.99
N TYR A 134 -0.74 -12.96 1.49
CA TYR A 134 -1.17 -14.35 1.38
C TYR A 134 -1.96 -14.55 0.08
N LEU A 135 -1.48 -15.44 -0.79
CA LEU A 135 -2.11 -15.78 -2.08
C LEU A 135 -3.13 -16.92 -1.95
N GLY A 136 -3.99 -16.88 -0.92
CA GLY A 136 -5.01 -17.89 -0.69
C GLY A 136 -6.30 -17.66 -1.48
N ARG A 137 -6.76 -18.74 -2.14
CA ARG A 137 -7.96 -18.93 -2.99
C ARG A 137 -8.47 -17.70 -3.77
N VAL A 138 -8.19 -17.73 -5.07
CA VAL A 138 -9.00 -17.07 -6.09
C VAL A 138 -10.43 -17.64 -6.00
N SER A 139 -11.37 -16.87 -5.45
CA SER A 139 -12.79 -17.19 -5.62
C SER A 139 -13.19 -16.81 -7.04
N ARG A 140 -13.59 -17.80 -7.85
CA ARG A 140 -14.21 -17.53 -9.15
C ARG A 140 -15.56 -16.87 -8.84
N LYS A 141 -15.80 -15.65 -9.33
CA LYS A 141 -17.17 -15.21 -9.55
C LYS A 141 -17.74 -16.12 -10.64
N THR A 142 -18.64 -17.02 -10.26
CA THR A 142 -19.54 -17.65 -11.22
C THR A 142 -20.43 -16.55 -11.78
N SER A 143 -20.17 -16.12 -13.01
CA SER A 143 -21.19 -15.50 -13.83
C SER A 143 -22.29 -16.55 -14.02
N ARG A 144 -23.35 -16.46 -13.23
CA ARG A 144 -24.61 -17.12 -13.55
C ARG A 144 -25.21 -16.31 -14.70
N LYS A 145 -24.90 -16.71 -15.93
CA LYS A 145 -25.76 -16.44 -17.07
C LYS A 145 -26.69 -17.64 -17.18
N GLU A 146 -27.99 -17.38 -17.23
CA GLU A 146 -28.99 -18.31 -17.75
C GLU A 146 -28.66 -18.68 -19.20
#